data_AF-A0A1F5SMR5-F1
#
_entry.id   AF-A0A1F5SMR5-F1
#
_cell.length_a   1.000
_cell.length_b   1.000
_cell.length_c   1.000
_cell.angle_alpha   90.00
_cell.angle_beta   90.00
_cell.angle_gamma   90.00
#
_symmetry.space_group_name_H-M   'P 1'
#
loop_
_entity.id
_entity.type
_entity.pdbx_description
1 polymer ?
#
loop_
_entity_poly.entity_id
_entity_poly.type
_entity_poly.pdbx_seq_one_letter_code
_entity_poly.pdbx_strand_id
1 'polypeptide(L)'
;MRGKKISCFVFCLFLLLSGCGTFTKPADTIKKTKELLFGQARHNFKILEVSIREKVPHRPEIVLWDYRADNDPEVKAMVSGYVAGKQELMDNLRSRLNSKIIRIFFENRELLVAYTFQPEERPEFIAAYSAYFKDIARFSADLGIDLPEINPIFINAPYPETPATERTAYIVYRYFKQFRLKCYFEGENGERTNRFWFAGSFCSGQQGGVEIILSNPAIGVYEVRRNPLTIWKTDTSNIFTLLATPLEERLHFLVGEYTDKKILEEIGRVNDPTSEEMQVILDKWTTVEEFIVGGLVHNILDAYLEANGLKIDPAVRGEVVANFKNSPQYKYRAAGIEFVRIIGIKKALETYKRDPGALADLLKRFAR
;
A
#
# COMPACT_ATOMS: atom_id res chain seq x y z
N MET A 1 12.40 -13.20 41.23
CA MET A 1 12.51 -12.81 39.80
C MET A 1 11.11 -12.74 39.22
N ARG A 2 10.72 -11.66 38.53
CA ARG A 2 9.44 -11.57 37.79
C ARG A 2 9.77 -11.59 36.30
N GLY A 3 9.20 -12.52 35.53
CA GLY A 3 9.42 -12.56 34.08
C GLY A 3 8.77 -11.35 33.40
N LYS A 4 9.55 -10.54 32.69
CA LYS A 4 9.00 -9.63 31.66
C LYS A 4 8.34 -10.51 30.59
N LYS A 5 7.08 -10.22 30.25
CA LYS A 5 6.41 -10.90 29.13
C LYS A 5 7.01 -10.40 27.82
N ILE A 6 7.36 -11.33 26.92
CA ILE A 6 7.67 -11.00 25.53
C ILE A 6 6.33 -10.70 24.85
N SER A 7 6.17 -9.47 24.36
CA SER A 7 4.98 -9.05 23.62
C SER A 7 5.34 -8.96 22.14
N CYS A 8 4.92 -9.96 21.36
CA CYS A 8 4.98 -9.87 19.91
C CYS A 8 3.85 -8.93 19.44
N PHE A 9 4.19 -7.97 18.58
CA PHE A 9 3.24 -7.07 17.94
C PHE A 9 3.37 -7.21 16.42
N VAL A 10 2.25 -7.01 15.73
CA VAL A 10 2.09 -7.12 14.28
C VAL A 10 1.39 -5.84 13.81
N PHE A 11 1.84 -5.25 12.69
CA PHE A 11 1.45 -3.90 12.28
C PHE A 11 1.18 -3.83 10.77
N CYS A 12 -0.10 -3.70 10.41
CA CYS A 12 -0.59 -3.52 9.05
C CYS A 12 -0.84 -2.03 8.72
N LEU A 13 -0.35 -1.53 7.58
CA LEU A 13 -0.43 -0.12 7.15
C LEU A 13 -0.75 0.01 5.65
N PHE A 14 -1.78 0.79 5.28
CA PHE A 14 -2.31 0.91 3.91
C PHE A 14 -3.22 2.16 3.75
N LEU A 15 -3.22 2.92 2.63
CA LEU A 15 -3.88 4.26 2.57
C LEU A 15 -4.38 4.82 1.19
N LEU A 16 -5.18 5.92 1.21
CA LEU A 16 -5.83 6.65 0.08
C LEU A 16 -5.72 8.23 0.19
N LEU A 17 -6.00 9.03 -0.87
CA LEU A 17 -5.02 10.02 -1.41
C LEU A 17 -5.58 11.32 -2.22
N SER A 18 -4.81 12.40 -2.67
CA SER A 18 -5.18 13.54 -3.66
C SER A 18 -4.06 14.37 -4.49
N GLY A 19 -4.28 15.46 -5.29
CA GLY A 19 -3.30 16.02 -6.34
C GLY A 19 -2.51 17.37 -6.11
N CYS A 20 -1.74 18.05 -7.01
CA CYS A 20 -1.15 17.89 -8.39
C CYS A 20 -0.18 19.12 -8.75
N GLY A 21 0.66 19.13 -9.84
CA GLY A 21 1.48 20.30 -10.33
C GLY A 21 2.62 20.02 -11.38
N THR A 22 3.03 20.94 -12.30
CA THR A 22 3.79 20.60 -13.57
C THR A 22 4.87 21.57 -14.13
N PHE A 23 5.95 21.04 -14.77
CA PHE A 23 6.83 21.67 -15.81
C PHE A 23 7.54 20.56 -16.67
N THR A 24 8.16 20.87 -17.82
CA THR A 24 8.42 19.86 -18.91
C THR A 24 9.84 19.72 -19.49
N LYS A 25 10.08 18.55 -20.14
CA LYS A 25 11.24 18.09 -20.97
C LYS A 25 12.59 17.79 -20.28
N PRO A 26 13.43 16.89 -20.85
CA PRO A 26 13.11 15.60 -21.48
C PRO A 26 13.91 14.42 -20.86
N ALA A 27 13.52 13.17 -21.13
CA ALA A 27 14.09 11.96 -20.51
C ALA A 27 15.27 11.33 -21.30
N ASP A 28 15.94 10.34 -20.67
CA ASP A 28 17.06 9.58 -21.22
C ASP A 28 16.70 8.78 -22.49
N THR A 29 17.61 8.74 -23.47
CA THR A 29 17.39 8.11 -24.78
C THR A 29 17.53 6.57 -24.73
N ILE A 30 16.41 5.87 -24.55
CA ILE A 30 16.37 4.39 -24.56
C ILE A 30 16.55 3.83 -25.99
N LYS A 31 17.42 2.83 -26.16
CA LYS A 31 17.59 2.10 -27.43
C LYS A 31 16.42 1.14 -27.66
N LYS A 32 15.81 1.18 -28.85
CA LYS A 32 14.72 0.27 -29.26
C LYS A 32 15.19 -1.19 -29.34
N THR A 33 14.59 -2.08 -28.56
CA THR A 33 14.90 -3.52 -28.57
C THR A 33 13.85 -4.34 -29.35
N LYS A 34 14.25 -4.90 -30.50
CA LYS A 34 13.58 -5.94 -31.33
C LYS A 34 12.04 -5.89 -31.50
N GLU A 35 11.62 -5.62 -32.73
CA GLU A 35 10.22 -5.31 -33.11
C GLU A 35 9.16 -6.37 -32.79
N LEU A 36 9.49 -7.68 -32.77
CA LEU A 36 8.51 -8.75 -32.49
C LEU A 36 7.85 -8.63 -31.10
N LEU A 37 8.50 -8.02 -30.13
CA LEU A 37 7.98 -7.91 -28.75
C LEU A 37 6.83 -6.89 -28.65
N PHE A 38 6.86 -5.83 -29.46
CA PHE A 38 5.86 -4.75 -29.42
C PHE A 38 4.46 -5.22 -29.82
N GLY A 39 4.34 -6.25 -30.67
CA GLY A 39 3.05 -6.81 -31.06
C GLY A 39 2.31 -7.42 -29.86
N GLN A 40 2.99 -8.30 -29.12
CA GLN A 40 2.40 -8.99 -27.98
C GLN A 40 2.12 -8.04 -26.81
N ALA A 41 3.06 -7.14 -26.49
CA ALA A 41 2.88 -6.17 -25.40
C ALA A 41 1.66 -5.24 -25.65
N ARG A 42 1.43 -4.82 -26.91
CA ARG A 42 0.24 -4.04 -27.30
C ARG A 42 -1.05 -4.83 -27.21
N HIS A 43 -1.05 -6.09 -27.65
CA HIS A 43 -2.21 -6.97 -27.56
C HIS A 43 -2.60 -7.21 -26.09
N ASN A 44 -1.63 -7.60 -25.25
CA ASN A 44 -1.82 -7.80 -23.82
C ASN A 44 -2.36 -6.53 -23.15
N PHE A 45 -1.73 -5.37 -23.38
CA PHE A 45 -2.19 -4.08 -22.83
C PHE A 45 -3.64 -3.77 -23.22
N LYS A 46 -4.06 -4.10 -24.45
CA LYS A 46 -5.44 -3.84 -24.90
C LYS A 46 -6.46 -4.74 -24.21
N ILE A 47 -6.13 -6.01 -23.94
CA ILE A 47 -6.97 -6.91 -23.13
C ILE A 47 -7.17 -6.33 -21.72
N LEU A 48 -6.08 -5.87 -21.08
CA LEU A 48 -6.13 -5.26 -19.74
C LEU A 48 -6.95 -3.95 -19.74
N GLU A 49 -6.78 -3.09 -20.74
CA GLU A 49 -7.52 -1.83 -20.86
C GLU A 49 -9.03 -2.03 -21.00
N VAL A 50 -9.47 -3.05 -21.75
CA VAL A 50 -10.90 -3.41 -21.88
C VAL A 50 -11.41 -4.02 -20.58
N SER A 51 -10.66 -4.98 -20.02
CA SER A 51 -11.04 -5.71 -18.79
C SER A 51 -11.23 -4.82 -17.56
N ILE A 52 -10.54 -3.68 -17.45
CA ILE A 52 -10.74 -2.75 -16.32
C ILE A 52 -12.06 -1.99 -16.43
N ARG A 53 -12.55 -1.76 -17.66
CA ARG A 53 -13.85 -1.14 -17.94
C ARG A 53 -14.99 -2.13 -17.73
N GLU A 54 -14.77 -3.40 -18.10
CA GLU A 54 -15.69 -4.52 -17.91
C GLU A 54 -15.68 -5.01 -16.46
N LYS A 55 -16.37 -4.27 -15.58
CA LYS A 55 -16.51 -4.63 -14.17
C LYS A 55 -17.29 -5.94 -14.00
N VAL A 56 -16.62 -6.94 -13.42
CA VAL A 56 -17.26 -8.21 -13.02
C VAL A 56 -18.31 -7.92 -11.93
N PRO A 57 -19.54 -8.45 -12.04
CA PRO A 57 -20.54 -8.38 -10.98
C PRO A 57 -20.03 -8.96 -9.67
N HIS A 58 -20.56 -8.49 -8.54
CA HIS A 58 -20.26 -9.09 -7.24
C HIS A 58 -20.77 -10.54 -7.18
N ARG A 59 -19.94 -11.44 -6.65
CA ARG A 59 -20.21 -12.87 -6.43
C ARG A 59 -19.99 -13.20 -4.95
N PRO A 60 -20.50 -14.34 -4.44
CA PRO A 60 -20.22 -14.78 -3.07
C PRO A 60 -18.72 -14.76 -2.75
N GLU A 61 -18.38 -14.19 -1.59
CA GLU A 61 -17.00 -14.01 -1.15
C GLU A 61 -16.42 -15.35 -0.64
N ILE A 62 -15.19 -15.67 -1.03
CA ILE A 62 -14.40 -16.80 -0.51
C ILE A 62 -13.59 -16.31 0.70
N VAL A 63 -13.50 -17.11 1.78
CA VAL A 63 -12.69 -16.73 2.95
C VAL A 63 -11.20 -16.92 2.67
N LEU A 64 -10.42 -15.83 2.76
CA LEU A 64 -8.96 -15.90 2.76
C LEU A 64 -8.45 -16.22 4.17
N TRP A 65 -8.90 -15.43 5.16
CA TRP A 65 -8.58 -15.60 6.58
C TRP A 65 -9.82 -15.34 7.44
N ASP A 66 -10.10 -16.23 8.39
CA ASP A 66 -11.20 -16.09 9.36
C ASP A 66 -10.91 -14.98 10.40
N TYR A 67 -11.92 -14.63 11.20
CA TYR A 67 -11.90 -13.55 12.18
C TYR A 67 -10.73 -13.67 13.18
N ARG A 68 -9.81 -12.70 13.13
CA ARG A 68 -8.68 -12.55 14.06
C ARG A 68 -8.72 -11.19 14.71
N ALA A 69 -8.19 -11.08 15.93
CA ALA A 69 -8.03 -9.79 16.60
C ALA A 69 -6.95 -8.96 15.89
N ASP A 70 -7.31 -7.75 15.47
CA ASP A 70 -6.45 -6.88 14.65
C ASP A 70 -6.65 -5.39 15.00
N ASN A 71 -5.75 -4.53 14.53
CA ASN A 71 -5.73 -3.10 14.76
C ASN A 71 -6.21 -2.27 13.55
N ASP A 72 -6.82 -2.92 12.53
CA ASP A 72 -7.08 -2.38 11.18
C ASP A 72 -7.49 -0.88 11.12
N PRO A 73 -6.61 -0.01 10.58
CA PRO A 73 -6.90 1.42 10.45
C PRO A 73 -8.04 1.76 9.48
N GLU A 74 -8.28 0.93 8.46
CA GLU A 74 -9.29 1.17 7.44
C GLU A 74 -10.70 0.86 7.97
N VAL A 75 -10.85 -0.21 8.75
CA VAL A 75 -12.08 -0.50 9.51
C VAL A 75 -12.40 0.66 10.47
N LYS A 76 -11.39 1.19 11.17
CA LYS A 76 -11.53 2.33 12.08
C LYS A 76 -11.91 3.62 11.34
N ALA A 77 -11.29 3.90 10.20
CA ALA A 77 -11.64 5.03 9.35
C ALA A 77 -13.06 4.92 8.81
N MET A 78 -13.46 3.74 8.34
CA MET A 78 -14.80 3.45 7.83
C MET A 78 -15.87 3.62 8.92
N VAL A 79 -15.69 3.06 10.13
CA VAL A 79 -16.64 3.26 11.24
C VAL A 79 -16.68 4.72 11.69
N SER A 80 -15.53 5.42 11.75
CA SER A 80 -15.48 6.84 12.08
C SER A 80 -16.25 7.69 11.05
N GLY A 81 -16.08 7.39 9.75
CA GLY A 81 -16.81 8.03 8.66
C GLY A 81 -18.31 7.73 8.67
N TYR A 82 -18.69 6.48 8.97
CA TYR A 82 -20.10 6.11 9.16
C TYR A 82 -20.74 6.91 10.30
N VAL A 83 -20.08 6.99 11.46
CA VAL A 83 -20.60 7.73 12.63
C VAL A 83 -20.71 9.23 12.30
N ALA A 84 -19.65 9.84 11.74
CA ALA A 84 -19.66 11.24 11.36
C ALA A 84 -20.73 11.58 10.29
N GLY A 85 -20.99 10.65 9.37
CA GLY A 85 -22.03 10.78 8.33
C GLY A 85 -23.47 10.52 8.82
N LYS A 86 -23.67 10.03 10.05
CA LYS A 86 -24.99 9.81 10.65
C LYS A 86 -25.36 10.94 11.60
N GLN A 87 -25.88 12.03 11.03
CA GLN A 87 -26.28 13.24 11.76
C GLN A 87 -27.13 12.94 13.00
N GLU A 88 -28.17 12.11 12.88
CA GLU A 88 -29.02 11.69 14.01
C GLU A 88 -28.24 11.01 15.15
N LEU A 89 -27.28 10.13 14.82
CA LEU A 89 -26.42 9.50 15.81
C LEU A 89 -25.49 10.53 16.47
N MET A 90 -24.91 11.44 15.67
CA MET A 90 -24.04 12.50 16.17
C MET A 90 -24.76 13.47 17.10
N ASP A 91 -26.00 13.86 16.79
CA ASP A 91 -26.77 14.78 17.62
C ASP A 91 -27.29 14.10 18.89
N ASN A 92 -27.67 12.83 18.83
CA ASN A 92 -27.93 12.02 20.02
C ASN A 92 -26.67 11.87 20.91
N LEU A 93 -25.48 11.69 20.33
CA LEU A 93 -24.22 11.62 21.07
C LEU A 93 -23.85 12.97 21.70
N ARG A 94 -23.96 14.08 20.95
CA ARG A 94 -23.73 15.46 21.44
C ARG A 94 -24.67 15.82 22.59
N SER A 95 -25.95 15.50 22.45
CA SER A 95 -26.97 15.71 23.48
C SER A 95 -26.68 14.87 24.74
N ARG A 96 -26.45 13.56 24.57
CA ARG A 96 -26.17 12.63 25.69
C ARG A 96 -24.90 12.94 26.46
N LEU A 97 -23.85 13.41 25.79
CA LEU A 97 -22.54 13.72 26.39
C LEU A 97 -22.35 15.20 26.70
N ASN A 98 -23.37 16.04 26.46
CA ASN A 98 -23.31 17.51 26.57
C ASN A 98 -22.04 18.13 25.95
N SER A 99 -21.64 17.64 24.77
CA SER A 99 -20.32 17.87 24.18
C SER A 99 -20.41 18.20 22.69
N LYS A 100 -19.51 19.06 22.18
CA LYS A 100 -19.49 19.43 20.75
C LYS A 100 -18.54 18.54 19.95
N ILE A 101 -17.35 18.31 20.51
CA ILE A 101 -16.41 17.30 20.03
C ILE A 101 -16.79 15.95 20.66
N ILE A 102 -16.82 14.90 19.84
CA ILE A 102 -17.06 13.53 20.27
C ILE A 102 -15.83 12.72 19.88
N ARG A 103 -15.18 12.05 20.83
CA ARG A 103 -14.05 11.16 20.59
C ARG A 103 -14.53 9.72 20.52
N ILE A 104 -14.07 8.96 19.53
CA ILE A 104 -14.33 7.52 19.42
C ILE A 104 -13.13 6.74 19.97
N PHE A 105 -13.39 5.83 20.90
CA PHE A 105 -12.40 4.94 21.49
C PHE A 105 -12.68 3.50 21.09
N PHE A 106 -11.83 2.95 20.23
CA PHE A 106 -11.90 1.56 19.77
C PHE A 106 -11.29 0.62 20.81
N GLU A 107 -12.00 -0.45 21.16
CA GLU A 107 -11.46 -1.50 22.02
C GLU A 107 -10.69 -2.51 21.16
N ASN A 108 -9.40 -2.26 20.89
CA ASN A 108 -8.60 -3.04 19.93
C ASN A 108 -8.63 -4.57 20.13
N ARG A 109 -8.85 -5.07 21.36
CA ARG A 109 -8.98 -6.53 21.64
C ARG A 109 -10.31 -7.13 21.20
N GLU A 110 -11.28 -6.28 20.91
CA GLU A 110 -12.65 -6.61 20.48
C GLU A 110 -12.86 -6.29 18.99
N LEU A 111 -11.88 -5.67 18.32
CA LEU A 111 -11.84 -5.52 16.86
C LEU A 111 -11.36 -6.85 16.25
N LEU A 112 -12.31 -7.59 15.69
CA LEU A 112 -12.07 -8.82 14.94
C LEU A 112 -12.28 -8.53 13.45
N VAL A 113 -11.30 -8.93 12.62
CA VAL A 113 -11.35 -8.77 11.16
C VAL A 113 -11.15 -10.13 10.50
N ALA A 114 -12.00 -10.44 9.52
CA ALA A 114 -11.85 -11.53 8.58
C ALA A 114 -11.66 -10.96 7.17
N TYR A 115 -10.82 -11.61 6.37
CA TYR A 115 -10.49 -11.21 5.01
C TYR A 115 -11.14 -12.19 4.05
N THR A 116 -11.93 -11.67 3.12
CA THR A 116 -12.66 -12.45 2.13
C THR A 116 -12.40 -11.87 0.73
N PHE A 117 -12.58 -12.65 -0.33
CA PHE A 117 -12.23 -12.22 -1.68
C PHE A 117 -13.18 -12.74 -2.76
N GLN A 118 -13.19 -12.04 -3.88
CA GLN A 118 -13.76 -12.51 -5.14
C GLN A 118 -12.59 -12.87 -6.07
N PRO A 119 -12.49 -14.11 -6.59
CA PRO A 119 -11.39 -14.53 -7.45
C PRO A 119 -11.38 -13.73 -8.76
N GLU A 120 -10.19 -13.61 -9.36
CA GLU A 120 -10.07 -13.24 -10.77
C GLU A 120 -10.19 -14.51 -11.61
N GLU A 121 -11.21 -14.58 -12.45
CA GLU A 121 -11.59 -15.78 -13.22
C GLU A 121 -11.52 -15.57 -14.73
N ARG A 122 -11.14 -14.36 -15.21
CA ARG A 122 -11.14 -14.02 -16.64
C ARG A 122 -9.85 -14.52 -17.32
N PRO A 123 -9.89 -15.57 -18.16
CA PRO A 123 -8.68 -16.26 -18.61
C PRO A 123 -7.77 -15.38 -19.47
N GLU A 124 -8.35 -14.57 -20.36
CA GLU A 124 -7.58 -13.63 -21.21
C GLU A 124 -6.88 -12.55 -20.37
N PHE A 125 -7.55 -12.02 -19.35
CA PHE A 125 -6.96 -11.08 -18.41
C PHE A 125 -5.80 -11.70 -17.63
N ILE A 126 -6.01 -12.91 -17.08
CA ILE A 126 -4.98 -13.66 -16.32
C ILE A 126 -3.75 -13.86 -17.19
N ALA A 127 -3.92 -14.28 -18.44
CA ALA A 127 -2.82 -14.47 -19.40
C ALA A 127 -2.10 -13.15 -19.72
N ALA A 128 -2.84 -12.08 -20.05
CA ALA A 128 -2.28 -10.77 -20.38
C ALA A 128 -1.52 -10.13 -19.19
N TYR A 129 -2.04 -10.26 -17.97
CA TYR A 129 -1.43 -9.71 -16.76
C TYR A 129 -0.19 -10.53 -16.33
N SER A 130 -0.27 -11.86 -16.45
CA SER A 130 0.86 -12.76 -16.21
C SER A 130 2.02 -12.56 -17.20
N ALA A 131 1.72 -12.17 -18.44
CA ALA A 131 2.73 -11.76 -19.41
C ALA A 131 3.34 -10.41 -19.04
N TYR A 132 2.52 -9.42 -18.67
CA TYR A 132 2.99 -8.10 -18.23
C TYR A 132 4.00 -8.18 -17.07
N PHE A 133 3.81 -9.06 -16.08
CA PHE A 133 4.76 -9.25 -14.99
C PHE A 133 6.18 -9.65 -15.43
N LYS A 134 6.31 -10.28 -16.61
CA LYS A 134 7.58 -10.69 -17.22
C LYS A 134 8.13 -9.56 -18.09
N ASP A 135 7.26 -8.89 -18.85
CA ASP A 135 7.62 -7.76 -19.71
C ASP A 135 8.17 -6.58 -18.89
N ILE A 136 7.55 -6.21 -17.76
CA ILE A 136 8.02 -5.12 -16.90
C ILE A 136 9.29 -5.47 -16.13
N ALA A 137 9.45 -6.74 -15.70
CA ALA A 137 10.66 -7.19 -15.04
C ALA A 137 11.86 -7.14 -15.99
N ARG A 138 11.71 -7.65 -17.20
CA ARG A 138 12.72 -7.57 -18.26
C ARG A 138 13.04 -6.12 -18.63
N PHE A 139 12.03 -5.27 -18.80
CA PHE A 139 12.25 -3.86 -19.11
C PHE A 139 13.00 -3.12 -18.00
N SER A 140 12.71 -3.44 -16.74
CA SER A 140 13.45 -2.91 -15.59
C SER A 140 14.90 -3.38 -15.59
N ALA A 141 15.16 -4.64 -15.92
CA ALA A 141 16.52 -5.17 -16.08
C ALA A 141 17.27 -4.50 -17.25
N ASP A 142 16.60 -4.19 -18.38
CA ASP A 142 17.17 -3.40 -19.49
C ASP A 142 17.53 -1.95 -19.05
N LEU A 143 16.87 -1.41 -18.01
CA LEU A 143 17.24 -0.14 -17.34
C LEU A 143 18.32 -0.30 -16.24
N GLY A 144 18.81 -1.51 -15.99
CA GLY A 144 19.77 -1.82 -14.93
C GLY A 144 19.15 -1.96 -13.53
N ILE A 145 17.87 -2.29 -13.45
CA ILE A 145 17.09 -2.44 -12.21
C ILE A 145 16.62 -3.90 -12.12
N ASP A 146 17.36 -4.70 -11.36
CA ASP A 146 16.95 -6.06 -11.03
C ASP A 146 15.81 -6.01 -10.00
N LEU A 147 14.61 -6.45 -10.41
CA LEU A 147 13.42 -6.45 -9.55
C LEU A 147 13.31 -7.79 -8.82
N PRO A 148 13.15 -7.82 -7.49
CA PRO A 148 12.97 -9.05 -6.73
C PRO A 148 11.84 -9.92 -7.30
N GLU A 149 12.11 -11.21 -7.41
CA GLU A 149 11.10 -12.18 -7.79
C GLU A 149 9.97 -12.23 -6.74
N ILE A 150 8.74 -12.26 -7.23
CA ILE A 150 7.50 -12.47 -6.48
C ILE A 150 6.67 -13.42 -7.31
N ASN A 151 6.25 -14.53 -6.70
CA ASN A 151 5.42 -15.58 -7.29
C ASN A 151 3.94 -15.12 -7.37
N PRO A 152 3.37 -14.90 -8.56
CA PRO A 152 1.99 -14.43 -8.71
C PRO A 152 1.00 -15.61 -8.76
N ILE A 153 0.18 -15.75 -7.73
CA ILE A 153 -0.82 -16.82 -7.61
C ILE A 153 -2.22 -16.21 -7.70
N PHE A 154 -2.95 -16.54 -8.77
CA PHE A 154 -4.36 -16.22 -8.91
C PHE A 154 -5.17 -17.20 -8.06
N ILE A 155 -5.61 -16.77 -6.88
CA ILE A 155 -6.26 -17.66 -5.91
C ILE A 155 -7.76 -17.80 -6.20
N ASN A 156 -8.28 -19.02 -6.06
CA ASN A 156 -9.68 -19.39 -6.31
C ASN A 156 -10.28 -20.33 -5.23
N ALA A 157 -9.55 -20.57 -4.14
CA ALA A 157 -9.91 -21.48 -3.06
C ALA A 157 -9.68 -20.80 -1.69
N PRO A 158 -10.42 -21.18 -0.63
CA PRO A 158 -10.20 -20.67 0.71
C PRO A 158 -8.90 -21.23 1.31
N TYR A 159 -8.28 -20.47 2.22
CA TYR A 159 -7.05 -20.83 2.94
C TYR A 159 -5.91 -21.41 2.06
N PRO A 160 -5.48 -20.72 0.99
CA PRO A 160 -4.37 -21.17 0.13
C PRO A 160 -3.08 -21.44 0.93
N GLU A 161 -2.46 -22.59 0.66
CA GLU A 161 -1.40 -23.22 1.47
C GLU A 161 0.01 -22.57 1.36
N THR A 162 0.14 -21.41 0.71
CA THR A 162 1.43 -20.97 0.14
C THR A 162 2.51 -20.68 1.20
N PRO A 163 3.80 -21.06 0.96
CA PRO A 163 4.80 -21.09 2.03
C PRO A 163 5.17 -19.72 2.59
N ALA A 164 5.31 -19.63 3.92
CA ALA A 164 5.73 -18.43 4.65
C ALA A 164 7.23 -18.05 4.46
N THR A 165 7.85 -18.46 3.36
CA THR A 165 9.28 -18.29 3.04
C THR A 165 9.54 -17.68 1.66
N GLU A 166 8.59 -17.74 0.73
CA GLU A 166 8.75 -17.24 -0.65
C GLU A 166 7.88 -16.00 -0.88
N ARG A 167 8.44 -14.99 -1.55
CA ARG A 167 7.69 -13.76 -1.87
C ARG A 167 6.53 -14.11 -2.80
N THR A 168 5.31 -13.86 -2.34
CA THR A 168 4.07 -14.32 -2.97
C THR A 168 3.10 -13.17 -3.13
N ALA A 169 2.45 -13.10 -4.30
CA ALA A 169 1.34 -12.20 -4.54
C ALA A 169 0.06 -13.00 -4.79
N TYR A 170 -0.91 -12.92 -3.87
CA TYR A 170 -2.25 -13.43 -4.08
C TYR A 170 -3.05 -12.44 -4.93
N ILE A 171 -3.33 -12.82 -6.18
CA ILE A 171 -4.07 -11.99 -7.13
C ILE A 171 -5.55 -12.36 -7.08
N VAL A 172 -6.39 -11.36 -6.83
CA VAL A 172 -7.84 -11.47 -6.68
C VAL A 172 -8.53 -10.36 -7.49
N TYR A 173 -9.81 -10.54 -7.83
CA TYR A 173 -10.58 -9.44 -8.44
C TYR A 173 -10.83 -8.34 -7.41
N ARG A 174 -11.35 -8.72 -6.24
CA ARG A 174 -11.55 -7.86 -5.07
C ARG A 174 -11.22 -8.61 -3.80
N TYR A 175 -10.84 -7.90 -2.74
CA TYR A 175 -10.97 -8.42 -1.38
C TYR A 175 -11.69 -7.42 -0.48
N PHE A 176 -12.28 -7.96 0.57
CA PHE A 176 -13.21 -7.31 1.47
C PHE A 176 -12.76 -7.57 2.90
N LYS A 177 -13.11 -6.64 3.79
CA LYS A 177 -12.89 -6.77 5.23
C LYS A 177 -14.24 -6.94 5.89
N GLN A 178 -14.53 -8.15 6.33
CA GLN A 178 -15.63 -8.38 7.26
C GLN A 178 -15.12 -8.09 8.67
N PHE A 179 -15.84 -7.28 9.44
CA PHE A 179 -15.38 -6.83 10.74
C PHE A 179 -16.48 -6.92 11.80
N ARG A 180 -16.04 -7.05 13.05
CA ARG A 180 -16.86 -6.90 14.27
C ARG A 180 -16.02 -6.10 15.25
N LEU A 181 -16.54 -5.03 15.84
CA LEU A 181 -15.82 -4.25 16.85
C LEU A 181 -16.72 -3.73 17.95
N LYS A 182 -16.09 -3.39 19.07
CA LYS A 182 -16.68 -2.58 20.14
C LYS A 182 -15.93 -1.26 20.26
N CYS A 183 -16.69 -0.20 20.54
CA CYS A 183 -16.15 1.12 20.86
C CYS A 183 -17.04 1.83 21.88
N TYR A 184 -16.55 2.92 22.45
CA TYR A 184 -17.37 3.89 23.18
C TYR A 184 -17.05 5.30 22.71
N PHE A 185 -17.96 6.22 23.01
CA PHE A 185 -17.78 7.65 22.73
C PHE A 185 -17.52 8.40 24.02
N GLU A 186 -16.65 9.41 23.95
CA GLU A 186 -16.28 10.28 25.08
C GLU A 186 -16.49 11.75 24.70
N GLY A 187 -17.03 12.53 25.64
CA GLY A 187 -17.18 13.98 25.52
C GLY A 187 -15.94 14.76 25.95
N GLU A 188 -15.93 16.08 25.71
CA GLU A 188 -14.89 17.01 26.16
C GLU A 188 -14.79 17.09 27.70
N ASN A 189 -15.90 16.76 28.38
CA ASN A 189 -16.03 16.62 29.83
C ASN A 189 -15.50 15.27 30.38
N GLY A 190 -15.09 14.33 29.53
CA GLY A 190 -14.67 12.99 29.94
C GLY A 190 -15.81 12.02 30.28
N GLU A 191 -17.08 12.42 30.11
CA GLU A 191 -18.21 11.50 30.20
C GLU A 191 -18.18 10.50 29.04
N ARG A 192 -18.66 9.27 29.29
CA ARG A 192 -18.56 8.15 28.35
C ARG A 192 -19.91 7.50 28.11
N THR A 193 -20.14 7.05 26.88
CA THR A 193 -21.29 6.18 26.57
C THR A 193 -21.07 4.77 27.08
N ASN A 194 -22.16 3.99 27.11
CA ASN A 194 -22.06 2.54 27.07
C ASN A 194 -21.32 2.10 25.79
N ARG A 195 -20.82 0.85 25.78
CA ARG A 195 -20.22 0.24 24.58
C ARG A 195 -21.26 0.14 23.46
N PHE A 196 -20.88 0.59 22.28
CA PHE A 196 -21.54 0.28 21.01
C PHE A 196 -20.83 -0.91 20.37
N TRP A 197 -21.58 -1.70 19.59
CA TRP A 197 -21.03 -2.71 18.69
C TRP A 197 -21.27 -2.27 17.25
N PHE A 198 -20.31 -2.55 16.38
CA PHE A 198 -20.43 -2.39 14.93
C PHE A 198 -19.99 -3.68 14.25
N ALA A 199 -20.69 -4.07 13.19
CA ALA A 199 -20.28 -5.17 12.32
C ALA A 199 -20.71 -4.90 10.88
N GLY A 200 -20.01 -5.48 9.91
CA GLY A 200 -20.31 -5.34 8.50
C GLY A 200 -19.23 -5.92 7.59
N SER A 201 -19.36 -5.67 6.29
CA SER A 201 -18.33 -5.92 5.26
C SER A 201 -18.16 -4.67 4.40
N PHE A 202 -16.95 -4.43 3.90
CA PHE A 202 -16.70 -3.45 2.85
C PHE A 202 -15.56 -3.92 1.93
N CYS A 203 -15.63 -3.56 0.65
CA CYS A 203 -14.51 -3.77 -0.27
C CYS A 203 -13.37 -2.86 0.15
N SER A 204 -12.21 -3.44 0.42
CA SER A 204 -11.04 -2.70 0.93
C SER A 204 -10.41 -1.86 -0.19
N GLY A 205 -9.85 -0.69 0.14
CA GLY A 205 -9.34 0.29 -0.83
C GLY A 205 -7.93 -0.02 -1.35
N GLN A 206 -7.09 -0.59 -0.50
CA GLN A 206 -5.69 -0.98 -0.72
C GLN A 206 -5.51 -1.90 -1.94
N GLN A 207 -4.58 -1.58 -2.84
CA GLN A 207 -4.40 -2.30 -4.12
C GLN A 207 -3.30 -3.37 -4.07
N GLY A 208 -2.36 -3.18 -3.15
CA GLY A 208 -1.25 -4.04 -2.74
C GLY A 208 -0.78 -3.60 -1.34
N GLY A 209 0.26 -4.24 -0.80
CA GLY A 209 1.04 -3.69 0.30
C GLY A 209 2.02 -4.70 0.89
N VAL A 210 3.26 -4.26 1.12
CA VAL A 210 4.27 -5.00 1.89
C VAL A 210 4.11 -4.65 3.37
N GLU A 211 3.53 -5.56 4.16
CA GLU A 211 3.42 -5.43 5.61
C GLU A 211 4.82 -5.44 6.27
N ILE A 212 5.05 -4.55 7.25
CA ILE A 212 6.31 -4.42 7.99
C ILE A 212 6.06 -4.75 9.47
N ILE A 213 6.52 -5.93 9.89
CA ILE A 213 6.46 -6.40 11.27
C ILE A 213 7.72 -5.91 12.01
N LEU A 214 7.55 -4.92 12.88
CA LEU A 214 8.55 -4.52 13.86
C LEU A 214 8.30 -5.26 15.18
N SER A 215 9.32 -5.95 15.69
CA SER A 215 9.22 -6.77 16.90
C SER A 215 10.44 -6.62 17.84
N ASN A 216 10.23 -6.94 19.12
CA ASN A 216 11.25 -6.94 20.17
C ASN A 216 11.29 -8.35 20.80
N PRO A 217 12.00 -9.32 20.17
CA PRO A 217 11.98 -10.72 20.60
C PRO A 217 12.72 -10.97 21.93
N ALA A 218 13.70 -10.11 22.27
CA ALA A 218 14.45 -10.16 23.51
C ALA A 218 14.86 -8.73 23.92
N ILE A 219 15.00 -8.46 25.22
CA ILE A 219 15.23 -7.10 25.76
C ILE A 219 16.43 -6.43 25.08
N GLY A 220 16.19 -5.31 24.39
CA GLY A 220 17.21 -4.54 23.66
C GLY A 220 17.52 -5.05 22.24
N VAL A 221 16.88 -6.14 21.80
CA VAL A 221 16.97 -6.67 20.43
C VAL A 221 15.70 -6.28 19.69
N TYR A 222 15.87 -5.70 18.50
CA TYR A 222 14.78 -5.29 17.63
C TYR A 222 14.93 -5.95 16.25
N GLU A 223 13.86 -6.51 15.71
CA GLU A 223 13.81 -7.09 14.37
C GLU A 223 12.73 -6.37 13.54
N VAL A 224 13.11 -5.92 12.35
CA VAL A 224 12.18 -5.52 11.29
C VAL A 224 12.11 -6.65 10.27
N ARG A 225 10.89 -7.10 9.95
CA ARG A 225 10.64 -8.19 8.99
C ARG A 225 9.50 -7.79 8.05
N ARG A 226 9.72 -7.94 6.75
CA ARG A 226 8.66 -7.76 5.74
C ARG A 226 7.90 -9.07 5.56
N ASN A 227 6.57 -9.01 5.54
CA ASN A 227 5.76 -10.18 5.22
C ASN A 227 6.05 -10.59 3.76
N PRO A 228 6.42 -11.85 3.47
CA PRO A 228 6.64 -12.29 2.10
C PRO A 228 5.35 -12.32 1.27
N LEU A 229 4.18 -12.34 1.91
CA LEU A 229 2.87 -12.39 1.26
C LEU A 229 2.23 -11.01 1.12
N THR A 230 1.79 -10.66 -0.09
CA THR A 230 0.98 -9.48 -0.43
C THR A 230 -0.28 -9.91 -1.19
N ILE A 231 -1.35 -9.11 -1.13
CA ILE A 231 -2.62 -9.34 -1.87
C ILE A 231 -2.80 -8.24 -2.91
N TRP A 232 -2.94 -8.61 -4.19
CA TRP A 232 -3.12 -7.67 -5.30
C TRP A 232 -4.53 -7.74 -5.87
N LYS A 233 -5.20 -6.60 -6.02
CA LYS A 233 -6.50 -6.52 -6.72
C LYS A 233 -6.32 -6.28 -8.22
N THR A 234 -7.26 -6.81 -9.00
CA THR A 234 -7.40 -6.48 -10.43
C THR A 234 -8.54 -5.48 -10.69
N ASP A 235 -9.53 -5.36 -9.78
CA ASP A 235 -10.53 -4.29 -9.82
C ASP A 235 -9.94 -2.95 -9.36
N THR A 236 -9.22 -2.34 -10.29
CA THR A 236 -8.62 -1.02 -10.16
C THR A 236 -9.53 0.07 -10.74
N SER A 237 -9.31 1.31 -10.33
CA SER A 237 -9.97 2.47 -10.96
C SER A 237 -9.53 2.65 -12.42
N ASN A 238 -8.28 2.32 -12.76
CA ASN A 238 -7.73 2.50 -14.10
C ASN A 238 -6.49 1.63 -14.38
N ILE A 239 -6.10 1.59 -15.66
CA ILE A 239 -4.97 0.81 -16.18
C ILE A 239 -3.60 1.21 -15.63
N PHE A 240 -3.37 2.48 -15.25
CA PHE A 240 -2.09 2.86 -14.63
C PHE A 240 -1.95 2.19 -13.26
N THR A 241 -3.00 2.23 -12.43
CA THR A 241 -3.01 1.57 -11.11
C THR A 241 -2.75 0.06 -11.23
N LEU A 242 -3.37 -0.63 -12.20
CA LEU A 242 -3.13 -2.06 -12.40
C LEU A 242 -1.67 -2.36 -12.77
N LEU A 243 -1.07 -1.56 -13.65
CA LEU A 243 0.31 -1.77 -14.08
C LEU A 243 1.32 -1.35 -13.00
N ALA A 244 0.95 -0.41 -12.13
CA ALA A 244 1.76 0.07 -11.01
C ALA A 244 1.93 -0.96 -9.90
N THR A 245 0.86 -1.58 -9.40
CA THR A 245 0.90 -2.52 -8.25
C THR A 245 2.07 -3.52 -8.30
N PRO A 246 2.26 -4.36 -9.34
CA PRO A 246 3.32 -5.38 -9.34
C PRO A 246 4.74 -4.79 -9.43
N LEU A 247 4.89 -3.53 -9.84
CA LEU A 247 6.17 -2.82 -9.89
C LEU A 247 6.46 -2.12 -8.55
N GLU A 248 5.46 -1.48 -7.97
CA GLU A 248 5.49 -0.80 -6.67
C GLU A 248 5.94 -1.76 -5.57
N GLU A 249 5.28 -2.91 -5.47
CA GLU A 249 5.53 -3.94 -4.46
C GLU A 249 6.92 -4.59 -4.63
N ARG A 250 7.36 -4.82 -5.86
CA ARG A 250 8.73 -5.30 -6.15
C ARG A 250 9.78 -4.25 -5.77
N LEU A 251 9.51 -2.97 -5.98
CA LEU A 251 10.39 -1.88 -5.57
C LEU A 251 10.45 -1.73 -4.05
N HIS A 252 9.33 -1.88 -3.33
CA HIS A 252 9.31 -1.96 -1.86
C HIS A 252 10.22 -3.10 -1.33
N PHE A 253 10.22 -4.28 -1.97
CA PHE A 253 11.19 -5.34 -1.62
C PHE A 253 12.64 -5.03 -2.05
N LEU A 254 12.86 -4.24 -3.11
CA LEU A 254 14.20 -3.90 -3.62
C LEU A 254 14.92 -2.81 -2.80
N VAL A 255 14.17 -1.89 -2.23
CA VAL A 255 14.70 -0.78 -1.42
C VAL A 255 14.46 -0.94 0.08
N GLY A 256 13.58 -1.87 0.47
CA GLY A 256 13.18 -2.08 1.85
C GLY A 256 14.33 -2.43 2.80
N GLU A 257 15.35 -3.16 2.35
CA GLU A 257 16.53 -3.49 3.18
C GLU A 257 17.27 -2.24 3.69
N TYR A 258 17.23 -1.12 2.95
CA TYR A 258 17.86 0.15 3.33
C TYR A 258 16.96 0.92 4.30
N THR A 259 15.63 0.84 4.14
CA THR A 259 14.64 1.39 5.07
C THR A 259 14.67 0.67 6.41
N ASP A 260 14.65 -0.66 6.40
CA ASP A 260 14.58 -1.52 7.58
C ASP A 260 15.85 -1.34 8.43
N LYS A 261 17.02 -1.24 7.77
CA LYS A 261 18.27 -0.83 8.41
C LYS A 261 18.18 0.55 9.07
N LYS A 262 17.54 1.54 8.43
CA LYS A 262 17.41 2.89 8.99
C LYS A 262 16.42 2.98 10.15
N ILE A 263 15.36 2.19 10.12
CA ILE A 263 14.45 1.98 11.26
C ILE A 263 15.23 1.41 12.45
N LEU A 264 15.98 0.32 12.26
CA LEU A 264 16.79 -0.30 13.32
C LEU A 264 17.92 0.62 13.83
N GLU A 265 18.60 1.34 12.94
CA GLU A 265 19.61 2.35 13.30
C GLU A 265 19.06 3.47 14.19
N GLU A 266 17.78 3.82 14.07
CA GLU A 266 17.16 4.92 14.81
C GLU A 266 16.47 4.44 16.09
N ILE A 267 15.80 3.29 16.06
CA ILE A 267 15.30 2.61 17.28
C ILE A 267 16.47 2.33 18.24
N GLY A 268 17.60 1.83 17.73
CA GLY A 268 18.80 1.58 18.53
C GLY A 268 19.52 2.82 19.09
N ARG A 269 19.03 4.04 18.78
CA ARG A 269 19.48 5.30 19.40
C ARG A 269 18.53 5.79 20.51
N VAL A 270 17.34 5.20 20.63
CA VAL A 270 16.40 5.46 21.73
C VAL A 270 16.60 4.39 22.81
N ASN A 271 16.48 4.76 24.07
CA ASN A 271 16.70 3.85 25.20
C ASN A 271 15.37 3.30 25.74
N ASP A 272 15.14 1.99 25.58
CA ASP A 272 13.89 1.26 25.89
C ASP A 272 12.62 1.93 25.28
N PRO A 273 12.60 2.25 23.95
CA PRO A 273 11.54 3.03 23.28
C PRO A 273 10.12 2.48 23.43
N THR A 274 9.14 3.38 23.44
CA THR A 274 7.71 3.03 23.50
C THR A 274 7.15 2.57 22.15
N SER A 275 5.93 2.02 22.17
CA SER A 275 5.14 1.69 20.96
C SER A 275 4.92 2.91 20.06
N GLU A 276 4.69 4.08 20.64
CA GLU A 276 4.42 5.32 19.91
C GLU A 276 5.70 5.86 19.26
N GLU A 277 6.84 5.80 19.96
CA GLU A 277 8.15 6.20 19.41
C GLU A 277 8.58 5.28 18.27
N MET A 278 8.40 3.96 18.43
CA MET A 278 8.64 2.98 17.38
C MET A 278 7.75 3.21 16.15
N GLN A 279 6.47 3.53 16.33
CA GLN A 279 5.57 3.87 15.22
C GLN A 279 6.02 5.14 14.50
N VAL A 280 6.42 6.20 15.23
CA VAL A 280 6.91 7.46 14.63
C VAL A 280 8.19 7.24 13.81
N ILE A 281 9.09 6.36 14.26
CA ILE A 281 10.30 5.99 13.49
C ILE A 281 9.92 5.18 12.24
N LEU A 282 8.98 4.24 12.35
CA LEU A 282 8.48 3.46 11.23
C LEU A 282 7.82 4.37 10.16
N ASP A 283 6.81 5.16 10.55
CA ASP A 283 6.07 6.10 9.68
C ASP A 283 7.00 7.10 8.99
N LYS A 284 8.04 7.57 9.70
CA LYS A 284 9.07 8.45 9.16
C LYS A 284 9.82 7.79 8.00
N TRP A 285 10.31 6.57 8.19
CA TRP A 285 11.15 5.90 7.19
C TRP A 285 10.35 5.30 6.04
N THR A 286 9.15 4.76 6.28
CA THR A 286 8.22 4.38 5.21
C THR A 286 7.84 5.58 4.35
N THR A 287 7.62 6.78 4.92
CA THR A 287 7.43 8.02 4.15
C THR A 287 8.59 8.33 3.19
N VAL A 288 9.84 7.96 3.52
CA VAL A 288 10.99 8.14 2.60
C VAL A 288 11.05 7.05 1.53
N GLU A 289 10.66 5.82 1.89
CA GLU A 289 10.49 4.72 0.93
C GLU A 289 9.41 5.02 -0.10
N GLU A 290 8.23 5.47 0.33
CA GLU A 290 7.09 5.85 -0.52
C GLU A 290 7.42 6.98 -1.48
N PHE A 291 8.27 7.93 -1.06
CA PHE A 291 8.79 8.99 -1.92
C PHE A 291 9.65 8.45 -3.07
N ILE A 292 10.60 7.55 -2.78
CA ILE A 292 11.48 7.00 -3.83
C ILE A 292 10.74 5.96 -4.69
N VAL A 293 9.98 5.05 -4.09
CA VAL A 293 9.23 4.01 -4.80
C VAL A 293 8.17 4.62 -5.71
N GLY A 294 7.33 5.52 -5.19
CA GLY A 294 6.30 6.19 -5.99
C GLY A 294 6.86 7.00 -7.16
N GLY A 295 8.09 7.53 -7.03
CA GLY A 295 8.82 8.18 -8.11
C GLY A 295 9.42 7.21 -9.14
N LEU A 296 10.01 6.11 -8.68
CA LEU A 296 10.56 5.04 -9.54
C LEU A 296 9.45 4.38 -10.36
N VAL A 297 8.33 3.99 -9.73
CA VAL A 297 7.16 3.40 -10.40
C VAL A 297 6.71 4.22 -11.59
N HIS A 298 6.48 5.53 -11.39
CA HIS A 298 5.94 6.39 -12.44
C HIS A 298 6.91 6.56 -13.61
N ASN A 299 8.20 6.79 -13.33
CA ASN A 299 9.19 6.99 -14.39
C ASN A 299 9.53 5.69 -15.15
N ILE A 300 9.53 4.54 -14.48
CA ILE A 300 9.71 3.21 -15.12
C ILE A 300 8.48 2.86 -15.98
N LEU A 301 7.25 3.10 -15.49
CA LEU A 301 6.04 2.89 -16.29
C LEU A 301 5.98 3.82 -17.50
N ASP A 302 6.34 5.09 -17.35
CA ASP A 302 6.39 6.03 -18.47
C ASP A 302 7.35 5.56 -19.56
N ALA A 303 8.57 5.18 -19.18
CA ALA A 303 9.56 4.62 -20.09
C ALA A 303 9.08 3.32 -20.75
N TYR A 304 8.42 2.42 -20.01
CA TYR A 304 7.86 1.17 -20.52
C TYR A 304 6.75 1.42 -21.56
N LEU A 305 5.84 2.33 -21.25
CA LEU A 305 4.72 2.69 -22.12
C LEU A 305 5.23 3.37 -23.40
N GLU A 306 6.15 4.33 -23.28
CA GLU A 306 6.76 5.01 -24.44
C GLU A 306 7.53 4.03 -25.33
N ALA A 307 8.39 3.18 -24.75
CA ALA A 307 9.18 2.20 -25.50
C ALA A 307 8.31 1.24 -26.32
N ASN A 308 7.17 0.82 -25.76
CA ASN A 308 6.19 -0.03 -26.46
C ASN A 308 5.23 0.75 -27.37
N GLY A 309 5.23 2.09 -27.35
CA GLY A 309 4.27 2.94 -28.07
C GLY A 309 2.83 2.83 -27.53
N LEU A 310 2.69 2.50 -26.25
CA LEU A 310 1.43 2.44 -25.52
C LEU A 310 1.04 3.86 -25.04
N LYS A 311 -0.26 4.10 -24.89
CA LYS A 311 -0.77 5.37 -24.37
C LYS A 311 -1.80 5.11 -23.29
N ILE A 312 -1.64 5.79 -22.16
CA ILE A 312 -2.66 5.95 -21.12
C ILE A 312 -3.10 7.40 -21.19
N ASP A 313 -4.41 7.66 -21.05
CA ASP A 313 -4.98 9.00 -21.09
C ASP A 313 -4.31 9.91 -20.03
N PRO A 314 -3.85 11.13 -20.39
CA PRO A 314 -3.34 12.10 -19.44
C PRO A 314 -4.32 12.44 -18.30
N ALA A 315 -5.64 12.38 -18.53
CA ALA A 315 -6.65 12.54 -17.47
C ALA A 315 -6.60 11.37 -16.48
N VAL A 316 -6.47 10.12 -16.96
CA VAL A 316 -6.33 8.92 -16.11
C VAL A 316 -5.04 8.94 -15.28
N ARG A 317 -3.93 9.38 -15.88
CA ARG A 317 -2.66 9.63 -15.15
C ARG A 317 -2.85 10.75 -14.12
N GLY A 318 -3.51 11.82 -14.54
CA GLY A 318 -3.92 12.94 -13.72
C GLY A 318 -4.76 12.51 -12.53
N GLU A 319 -5.70 11.57 -12.68
CA GLU A 319 -6.50 10.98 -11.61
C GLU A 319 -5.68 10.15 -10.63
N VAL A 320 -4.69 9.37 -11.09
CA VAL A 320 -3.81 8.65 -10.15
C VAL A 320 -3.04 9.64 -9.29
N VAL A 321 -2.42 10.67 -9.88
CA VAL A 321 -1.73 11.71 -9.11
C VAL A 321 -2.71 12.58 -8.32
N ALA A 322 -3.90 12.85 -8.84
CA ALA A 322 -5.01 13.54 -8.16
C ALA A 322 -5.72 12.68 -7.12
N ASN A 323 -5.22 11.47 -6.92
CA ASN A 323 -5.36 10.60 -5.77
C ASN A 323 -3.93 10.27 -5.20
N PHE A 324 -3.08 11.26 -4.79
CA PHE A 324 -1.83 11.15 -3.92
C PHE A 324 -1.83 11.81 -2.47
N LYS A 325 -1.83 13.15 -2.29
CA LYS A 325 -1.80 13.92 -1.00
C LYS A 325 -2.51 13.35 0.25
N ASN A 326 -3.81 12.99 0.16
CA ASN A 326 -4.68 12.86 1.36
C ASN A 326 -4.20 11.82 2.39
N SER A 327 -3.27 10.95 1.99
CA SER A 327 -2.53 10.10 2.91
C SER A 327 -1.26 10.79 3.44
N PRO A 328 -1.04 10.81 4.76
CA PRO A 328 0.18 11.34 5.35
C PRO A 328 1.49 10.72 4.83
N GLN A 329 1.55 9.43 4.46
CA GLN A 329 2.80 8.80 4.04
C GLN A 329 3.19 9.15 2.59
N TYR A 330 2.20 9.22 1.68
CA TYR A 330 2.40 9.55 0.26
C TYR A 330 2.35 11.06 -0.03
N LYS A 331 2.28 11.92 1.00
CA LYS A 331 2.23 13.39 0.89
C LYS A 331 3.28 14.00 -0.05
N TYR A 332 4.42 13.34 -0.25
CA TYR A 332 5.51 13.77 -1.11
C TYR A 332 5.58 13.05 -2.47
N ARG A 333 4.64 12.17 -2.82
CA ARG A 333 4.75 11.30 -4.02
C ARG A 333 4.90 12.06 -5.33
N ALA A 334 4.24 13.22 -5.47
CA ALA A 334 4.45 14.13 -6.61
C ALA A 334 5.89 14.68 -6.68
N ALA A 335 6.47 15.06 -5.54
CA ALA A 335 7.87 15.48 -5.46
C ALA A 335 8.85 14.32 -5.68
N GLY A 336 8.45 13.08 -5.35
CA GLY A 336 9.22 11.86 -5.64
C GLY A 336 9.31 11.57 -7.14
N ILE A 337 8.18 11.67 -7.84
CA ILE A 337 8.12 11.58 -9.31
C ILE A 337 9.01 12.62 -9.96
N GLU A 338 8.92 13.88 -9.51
CA GLU A 338 9.73 14.98 -10.02
C GLU A 338 11.23 14.81 -9.71
N PHE A 339 11.58 14.38 -8.50
CA PHE A 339 12.96 14.08 -8.11
C PHE A 339 13.59 13.01 -9.01
N VAL A 340 12.91 11.86 -9.17
CA VAL A 340 13.37 10.76 -10.04
C VAL A 340 13.45 11.20 -11.50
N ARG A 341 12.50 12.01 -11.98
CA ARG A 341 12.48 12.58 -13.34
C ARG A 341 13.66 13.51 -13.60
N ILE A 342 14.10 14.29 -12.61
CA ILE A 342 15.22 15.23 -12.73
C ILE A 342 16.58 14.52 -12.71
N ILE A 343 16.77 13.51 -11.84
CA ILE A 343 18.10 12.90 -11.66
C ILE A 343 18.31 11.60 -12.44
N GLY A 344 17.26 11.01 -13.01
CA GLY A 344 17.30 9.74 -13.72
C GLY A 344 17.09 8.53 -12.78
N ILE A 345 16.35 7.54 -13.28
CA ILE A 345 15.81 6.40 -12.52
C ILE A 345 16.93 5.65 -11.76
N LYS A 346 17.99 5.26 -12.48
CA LYS A 346 19.14 4.54 -11.91
C LYS A 346 19.84 5.33 -10.80
N LYS A 347 20.10 6.62 -11.04
CA LYS A 347 20.80 7.50 -10.08
C LYS A 347 19.97 7.75 -8.82
N ALA A 348 18.64 7.78 -8.95
CA ALA A 348 17.74 7.88 -7.79
C ALA A 348 17.80 6.64 -6.91
N LEU A 349 17.77 5.45 -7.52
CA LEU A 349 17.94 4.17 -6.83
C LEU A 349 19.32 4.08 -6.16
N GLU A 350 20.40 4.39 -6.88
CA GLU A 350 21.77 4.42 -6.33
C GLU A 350 21.91 5.40 -5.15
N THR A 351 21.30 6.58 -5.25
CA THR A 351 21.32 7.57 -4.16
C THR A 351 20.63 7.04 -2.92
N TYR A 352 19.45 6.42 -3.06
CA TYR A 352 18.71 5.85 -1.93
C TYR A 352 19.44 4.66 -1.31
N LYS A 353 19.94 3.71 -2.11
CA LYS A 353 20.70 2.55 -1.62
C LYS A 353 21.97 2.96 -0.87
N ARG A 354 22.61 4.07 -1.26
CA ARG A 354 23.78 4.61 -0.55
C ARG A 354 23.41 5.34 0.74
N ASP A 355 22.40 6.20 0.70
CA ASP A 355 21.94 6.95 1.88
C ASP A 355 20.46 7.40 1.78
N PRO A 356 19.53 6.70 2.45
CA PRO A 356 18.15 7.16 2.60
C PRO A 356 18.04 8.48 3.40
N GLY A 357 19.03 8.82 4.23
CA GLY A 357 19.07 10.04 5.03
C GLY A 357 19.11 11.31 4.19
N ALA A 358 19.90 11.32 3.11
CA ALA A 358 19.92 12.40 2.13
C ALA A 358 18.53 12.69 1.51
N LEU A 359 17.73 11.64 1.25
CA LEU A 359 16.35 11.82 0.78
C LEU A 359 15.43 12.29 1.92
N ALA A 360 15.60 11.80 3.15
CA ALA A 360 14.85 12.29 4.31
C ALA A 360 15.08 13.80 4.57
N ASP A 361 16.31 14.29 4.37
CA ASP A 361 16.65 15.71 4.48
C ASP A 361 16.18 16.54 3.28
N LEU A 362 16.05 15.94 2.09
CA LEU A 362 15.38 16.57 0.95
C LEU A 362 13.88 16.72 1.20
N LEU A 363 13.23 15.69 1.77
CA LEU A 363 11.81 15.73 2.14
C LEU A 363 11.48 16.83 3.14
N LYS A 364 12.37 17.11 4.11
CA LYS A 364 12.23 18.26 5.03
C LYS A 364 12.21 19.62 4.33
N ARG A 365 12.69 19.71 3.07
CA ARG A 365 12.64 20.94 2.25
C ARG A 365 11.36 21.05 1.43
N PHE A 366 10.76 19.92 1.03
CA PHE A 366 9.40 19.86 0.46
C PHE A 366 8.28 19.95 1.53
N ALA A 367 8.65 19.99 2.81
CA ALA A 367 7.75 20.10 3.96
C ALA A 367 7.68 21.52 4.55
N ARG A 368 8.20 22.52 3.84
CA ARG A 368 8.25 23.94 4.19
C ARG A 368 7.61 24.77 3.08
#